data_AF-A0A7V8YBY0-F1
#
_entry.id   AF-A0A7V8YBY0-F1
#
_cell.length_a   1.000
_cell.length_b   1.000
_cell.length_c   1.000
_cell.angle_alpha   90.00
_cell.angle_beta   90.00
_cell.angle_gamma   90.00
#
_symmetry.space_group_name_H-M   'P 1'
#
loop_
_entity.id
_entity.type
_entity.pdbx_description
1 polymer ?
#
loop_
_entity_poly.entity_id
_entity_poly.type
_entity_poly.pdbx_seq_one_letter_code
_entity_poly.pdbx_strand_id
1 'polypeptide(L)'
;MHAHLEEGRLAERTYDFAGSRLDIRRFTLSDPEMLVGARPWSATLRARTGTAKVGQDVWLTADLSLESTDSMPFVIVFTRKKPMVPWMRELLAVRDVSGTAHVTFGNDLIRISDLDIEGRQFEVKLGWERRGDVNQASLFARYGMFSMGMGVDGPDRTIHLLNAREWYGGRTGAAPGVILPVEEIPPLTRKERREERKQEKKDASARPDPTEPPGQ
;
A
#
# COMPACT_ATOMS: atom_id res chain seq x y z
N MET A 1 -26.87 -2.66 9.52
CA MET A 1 -25.75 -2.13 10.29
C MET A 1 -25.96 -2.57 11.73
N HIS A 2 -25.06 -3.39 12.28
CA HIS A 2 -25.11 -3.83 13.68
C HIS A 2 -23.87 -3.28 14.36
N ALA A 3 -23.98 -2.14 15.03
CA ALA A 3 -22.92 -1.64 15.90
C ALA A 3 -23.19 -2.19 17.30
N HIS A 4 -22.20 -2.84 17.91
CA HIS A 4 -22.28 -3.30 19.30
C HIS A 4 -21.28 -2.48 20.12
N LEU A 5 -21.79 -1.77 21.12
CA LEU A 5 -20.99 -1.03 22.08
C LEU A 5 -20.95 -1.89 23.35
N GLU A 6 -19.79 -2.47 23.67
CA GLU A 6 -19.66 -3.35 24.85
C GLU A 6 -19.78 -2.55 26.15
N GLU A 7 -19.10 -1.40 26.22
CA GLU A 7 -19.14 -0.53 27.40
C GLU A 7 -18.92 0.93 26.98
N GLY A 8 -19.82 1.83 27.42
CA GLY A 8 -19.72 3.27 27.20
C GLY A 8 -19.58 3.99 28.53
N ARG A 9 -18.38 4.47 28.87
CA ARG A 9 -18.19 5.33 30.04
C ARG A 9 -18.47 6.77 29.65
N LEU A 10 -19.76 7.11 29.65
CA LEU A 10 -20.27 8.41 29.22
C LEU A 10 -19.65 9.60 29.98
N ALA A 11 -19.33 9.42 31.26
CA ALA A 11 -18.62 10.42 32.07
C ALA A 11 -17.16 10.64 31.60
N GLU A 12 -16.49 9.59 31.15
CA GLU A 12 -15.10 9.62 30.68
C GLU A 12 -15.00 9.92 29.17
N ARG A 13 -16.14 9.92 28.47
CA ARG A 13 -16.28 10.05 27.00
C ARG A 13 -15.42 9.03 26.24
N THR A 14 -15.21 7.88 26.86
CA THR A 14 -14.49 6.75 26.30
C THR A 14 -15.49 5.66 25.93
N TYR A 15 -15.35 5.13 24.73
CA TYR A 15 -16.22 4.14 24.13
C TYR A 15 -15.39 2.95 23.68
N ASP A 16 -15.75 1.76 24.14
CA ASP A 16 -15.19 0.50 23.63
C ASP A 16 -16.09 -0.06 22.54
N PHE A 17 -15.50 -0.32 21.38
CA PHE A 17 -16.19 -0.92 20.23
C PHE A 17 -15.49 -2.20 19.73
N ALA A 18 -14.66 -2.83 20.57
CA ALA A 18 -14.12 -4.15 20.31
C ALA A 18 -15.26 -5.15 20.01
N GLY A 19 -14.96 -6.13 19.15
CA GLY A 19 -15.95 -7.09 18.66
C GLY A 19 -16.96 -6.54 17.65
N SER A 20 -16.96 -5.23 17.37
CA SER A 20 -17.89 -4.63 16.40
C SER A 20 -17.72 -5.21 14.99
N ARG A 21 -18.84 -5.41 14.30
CA ARG A 21 -18.90 -5.93 12.94
C ARG A 21 -19.73 -5.02 12.03
N LEU A 22 -19.12 -4.57 10.95
CA LEU A 22 -19.80 -3.85 9.88
C LEU A 22 -19.93 -4.73 8.64
N ASP A 23 -21.16 -5.14 8.34
CA ASP A 23 -21.51 -5.82 7.09
C ASP A 23 -21.99 -4.81 6.04
N ILE A 24 -21.22 -4.69 4.96
CA ILE A 24 -21.58 -3.95 3.75
C ILE A 24 -22.04 -4.97 2.72
N ARG A 25 -23.28 -4.86 2.26
CA ARG A 25 -23.88 -5.81 1.31
C ARG A 25 -24.40 -5.09 0.08
N ARG A 26 -24.11 -5.65 -1.10
CA ARG A 26 -24.61 -5.16 -2.40
C ARG A 26 -24.37 -3.67 -2.61
N PHE A 27 -23.20 -3.19 -2.23
CA PHE A 27 -22.79 -1.83 -2.56
C PHE A 27 -22.54 -1.74 -4.07
N THR A 28 -23.13 -0.74 -4.70
CA THR A 28 -22.93 -0.42 -6.11
C THR A 28 -22.45 1.02 -6.21
N LEU A 29 -21.38 1.24 -6.96
CA LEU A 29 -20.93 2.58 -7.28
C LEU A 29 -21.86 3.22 -8.31
N SER A 30 -22.23 4.47 -8.07
CA SER A 30 -23.14 5.22 -8.94
C SER A 30 -22.46 5.86 -10.17
N ASP A 31 -21.15 5.68 -10.33
CA ASP A 31 -20.36 6.36 -11.37
C ASP A 31 -20.33 5.55 -12.69
N PRO A 32 -20.94 6.05 -13.79
CA PRO A 32 -21.02 5.37 -15.08
C PRO A 32 -19.68 4.97 -15.69
N GLU A 33 -18.62 5.77 -15.50
CA GLU A 33 -17.29 5.43 -16.04
C GLU A 33 -16.62 4.30 -15.26
N MET A 34 -17.05 4.09 -14.02
CA MET A 34 -16.59 3.03 -13.11
C MET A 34 -17.52 1.80 -13.14
N LEU A 35 -18.67 1.90 -13.81
CA LEU A 35 -19.72 0.86 -13.88
C LEU A 35 -19.44 -0.26 -14.91
N VAL A 36 -18.46 -0.13 -15.80
CA VAL A 36 -18.12 -1.19 -16.77
C VAL A 36 -17.62 -2.43 -16.01
N GLY A 37 -18.49 -3.44 -15.86
CA GLY A 37 -18.22 -4.67 -15.12
C GLY A 37 -18.44 -4.59 -13.60
N ALA A 38 -19.02 -3.51 -13.08
CA ALA A 38 -19.26 -3.33 -11.64
C ALA A 38 -20.28 -4.35 -11.12
N ARG A 39 -19.80 -5.31 -10.32
CA ARG A 39 -20.63 -6.30 -9.63
C ARG A 39 -21.09 -5.73 -8.28
N PRO A 40 -22.19 -6.24 -7.72
CA PRO A 40 -22.56 -5.93 -6.35
C PRO A 40 -21.40 -6.30 -5.42
N TRP A 41 -20.83 -5.31 -4.75
CA TRP A 41 -19.72 -5.50 -3.85
C TRP A 41 -20.20 -5.77 -2.43
N SER A 42 -19.53 -6.65 -1.71
CA SER A 42 -19.79 -6.88 -0.30
C SER A 42 -18.49 -6.98 0.48
N ALA A 43 -18.51 -6.45 1.69
CA ALA A 43 -17.40 -6.58 2.62
C ALA A 43 -17.88 -6.71 4.06
N THR A 44 -17.12 -7.45 4.85
CA THR A 44 -17.23 -7.53 6.30
C THR A 44 -16.00 -6.89 6.90
N LEU A 45 -16.19 -5.84 7.69
CA LEU A 45 -15.15 -5.26 8.53
C LEU A 45 -15.43 -5.66 9.98
N ARG A 46 -14.41 -6.13 10.71
CA ARG A 46 -14.50 -6.40 12.15
C ARG A 46 -13.42 -5.62 12.89
N ALA A 47 -13.81 -4.90 13.93
CA ALA A 47 -12.90 -4.34 14.90
C ALA A 47 -12.61 -5.41 15.95
N ARG A 48 -11.41 -6.01 15.91
CA ARG A 48 -10.99 -7.00 16.91
C ARG A 48 -10.78 -6.33 18.27
N THR A 49 -10.19 -5.15 18.24
CA THR A 49 -10.02 -4.24 19.36
C THR A 49 -10.43 -2.85 18.87
N GLY A 50 -10.87 -1.99 19.79
CA GLY A 50 -11.32 -0.66 19.40
C GLY A 50 -11.66 0.22 20.58
N THR A 51 -10.95 1.33 20.73
CA THR A 51 -11.26 2.33 21.75
C THR A 51 -11.31 3.71 21.13
N ALA A 52 -12.34 4.48 21.47
CA ALA A 52 -12.49 5.87 21.07
C ALA A 52 -12.67 6.76 22.29
N LYS A 53 -11.91 7.85 22.36
CA LYS A 53 -12.11 8.98 23.26
C LYS A 53 -12.66 10.14 22.45
N VAL A 54 -13.78 10.71 22.89
CA VAL A 54 -14.49 11.80 22.21
C VAL A 54 -14.47 13.04 23.11
N GLY A 55 -14.35 14.24 22.54
CA GLY A 55 -14.29 15.48 23.32
C GLY A 55 -13.27 16.45 22.76
N GLN A 56 -12.50 17.10 23.66
CA GLN A 56 -11.41 18.02 23.26
C GLN A 56 -10.22 17.26 22.65
N ASP A 57 -9.90 16.08 23.18
CA ASP A 57 -8.87 15.19 22.65
C ASP A 57 -9.54 14.00 21.97
N VAL A 58 -9.88 14.16 20.69
CA VAL A 58 -10.39 13.05 19.91
C VAL A 58 -9.25 12.07 19.67
N TRP A 59 -9.47 10.82 20.05
CA TRP A 59 -8.53 9.73 19.81
C TRP A 59 -9.30 8.46 19.49
N LEU A 60 -8.87 7.70 18.50
CA LEU A 60 -9.41 6.41 18.14
C LEU A 60 -8.26 5.48 17.79
N THR A 61 -8.29 4.28 18.31
CA THR A 61 -7.37 3.21 17.92
C THR A 61 -8.13 1.91 17.74
N ALA A 62 -7.80 1.13 16.71
CA ALA A 62 -8.48 -0.12 16.40
C ALA A 62 -7.61 -1.08 15.61
N ASP A 63 -7.71 -2.38 15.94
CA ASP A 63 -7.25 -3.47 15.09
C ASP A 63 -8.41 -3.96 14.23
N LEU A 64 -8.27 -3.79 12.93
CA LEU A 64 -9.30 -4.12 11.96
C LEU A 64 -8.95 -5.42 11.23
N SER A 65 -9.99 -6.18 10.88
CA SER A 65 -9.94 -7.23 9.86
C SER A 65 -11.01 -6.96 8.81
N LEU A 66 -10.68 -7.27 7.57
CA LEU A 66 -11.51 -7.09 6.40
C LEU A 66 -11.63 -8.42 5.66
N GLU A 67 -12.84 -8.75 5.24
CA GLU A 67 -13.12 -9.75 4.20
C GLU A 67 -13.97 -9.06 3.14
N SER A 68 -13.61 -9.20 1.87
CA SER A 68 -14.23 -8.47 0.76
C SER A 68 -14.33 -9.34 -0.47
N THR A 69 -15.43 -9.20 -1.23
CA THR A 69 -15.63 -9.94 -2.48
C THR A 69 -14.59 -9.58 -3.53
N ASP A 70 -14.16 -8.31 -3.55
CA ASP A 70 -13.06 -7.84 -4.39
C ASP A 70 -12.41 -6.56 -3.85
N SER A 71 -11.28 -6.14 -4.44
CA SER A 71 -10.51 -4.95 -4.06
C SER A 71 -10.95 -3.64 -4.76
N MET A 72 -11.90 -3.69 -5.70
CA MET A 72 -12.16 -2.54 -6.58
C MET A 72 -12.59 -1.28 -5.83
N PRO A 73 -13.55 -1.32 -4.89
CA PRO A 73 -13.98 -0.10 -4.20
C PRO A 73 -12.86 0.65 -3.49
N PHE A 74 -11.84 -0.06 -2.97
CA PHE A 74 -10.67 0.58 -2.37
C PHE A 74 -9.86 1.33 -3.42
N VAL A 75 -9.56 0.68 -4.55
CA VAL A 75 -8.84 1.27 -5.69
C VAL A 75 -9.53 2.54 -6.17
N ILE A 76 -10.85 2.54 -6.24
CA ILE A 76 -11.66 3.68 -6.68
C ILE A 76 -11.50 4.87 -5.73
N VAL A 77 -11.52 4.63 -4.42
CA VAL A 77 -11.32 5.71 -3.42
C VAL A 77 -9.96 6.37 -3.60
N PHE A 78 -8.90 5.60 -3.88
CA PHE A 78 -7.55 6.14 -4.06
C PHE A 78 -7.30 6.76 -5.45
N THR A 79 -8.08 6.42 -6.47
CA THR A 79 -7.86 6.86 -7.86
C THR A 79 -8.70 8.06 -8.28
N ARG A 80 -9.64 8.56 -7.46
CA ARG A 80 -10.51 9.72 -7.79
C ARG A 80 -9.78 10.98 -8.30
N LYS A 81 -8.47 11.11 -8.08
CA LYS A 81 -7.66 12.25 -8.54
C LYS A 81 -6.91 12.03 -9.86
N LYS A 82 -6.80 10.79 -10.38
CA LYS A 82 -6.06 10.48 -11.62
C LYS A 82 -6.75 9.36 -12.41
N PRO A 83 -7.01 9.55 -13.72
CA PRO A 83 -7.65 8.53 -14.53
C PRO A 83 -6.79 7.26 -14.58
N MET A 84 -7.43 6.12 -14.34
CA MET A 84 -6.76 4.82 -14.31
C MET A 84 -6.80 4.18 -15.69
N VAL A 85 -5.63 3.78 -16.22
CA VAL A 85 -5.55 3.07 -17.50
C VAL A 85 -6.24 1.68 -17.42
N PRO A 86 -6.95 1.23 -18.47
CA PRO A 86 -7.82 0.05 -18.40
C PRO A 86 -7.12 -1.24 -17.92
N TRP A 87 -5.88 -1.48 -18.33
CA TRP A 87 -5.11 -2.66 -17.92
C TRP A 87 -4.81 -2.71 -16.42
N MET A 88 -4.66 -1.55 -15.75
CA MET A 88 -4.49 -1.50 -14.28
C MET A 88 -5.80 -1.82 -13.56
N ARG A 89 -6.95 -1.54 -14.18
CA ARG A 89 -8.27 -1.80 -13.60
C ARG A 89 -8.52 -3.30 -13.46
N GLU A 90 -8.14 -4.09 -14.47
CA GLU A 90 -8.25 -5.56 -14.43
C GLU A 90 -7.25 -6.19 -13.45
N LEU A 91 -6.03 -5.66 -13.38
CA LEU A 91 -4.99 -6.14 -12.45
C LEU A 91 -5.38 -5.92 -10.98
N LEU A 92 -6.04 -4.80 -10.69
CA LEU A 92 -6.43 -4.39 -9.34
C LEU A 92 -7.83 -4.87 -8.95
N ALA A 93 -8.55 -5.57 -9.84
CA ALA A 93 -9.82 -6.23 -9.56
C ALA A 93 -9.61 -7.64 -9.00
N VAL A 94 -8.91 -7.72 -7.86
CA VAL A 94 -8.60 -8.97 -7.18
C VAL A 94 -9.83 -9.43 -6.43
N ARG A 95 -10.17 -10.71 -6.58
CA ARG A 95 -11.30 -11.34 -5.89
C ARG A 95 -10.87 -11.94 -4.56
N ASP A 96 -11.85 -12.07 -3.67
CA ASP A 96 -11.72 -12.76 -2.39
C ASP A 96 -10.55 -12.20 -1.58
N VAL A 97 -10.70 -10.94 -1.20
CA VAL A 97 -9.66 -10.14 -0.58
C VAL A 97 -9.88 -10.16 0.93
N SER A 98 -8.83 -10.50 1.67
CA SER A 98 -8.82 -10.40 3.12
C SER A 98 -7.68 -9.52 3.57
N GLY A 99 -7.82 -8.88 4.73
CA GLY A 99 -6.71 -8.12 5.26
C GLY A 99 -6.89 -7.70 6.70
N THR A 100 -5.82 -7.13 7.24
CA THR A 100 -5.78 -6.54 8.56
C THR A 100 -5.15 -5.17 8.50
N ALA A 101 -5.45 -4.32 9.48
CA ALA A 101 -4.76 -3.05 9.66
C ALA A 101 -4.88 -2.61 11.11
N HIS A 102 -3.88 -1.91 11.62
CA HIS A 102 -3.98 -1.14 12.83
C HIS A 102 -4.18 0.33 12.46
N VAL A 103 -5.24 0.95 12.99
CA VAL A 103 -5.59 2.34 12.69
C VAL A 103 -5.50 3.16 13.96
N THR A 104 -4.88 4.33 13.87
CA THR A 104 -4.88 5.36 14.90
C THR A 104 -5.33 6.67 14.28
N PHE A 105 -6.29 7.34 14.92
CA PHE A 105 -6.78 8.64 14.54
C PHE A 105 -6.79 9.55 15.77
N GLY A 106 -6.27 10.76 15.62
CA GLY A 106 -6.27 11.79 16.65
C GLY A 106 -6.39 13.17 16.04
N ASN A 107 -6.43 14.20 16.90
CA ASN A 107 -6.60 15.59 16.48
C ASN A 107 -5.64 16.03 15.36
N ASP A 108 -4.38 15.61 15.43
CA ASP A 108 -3.35 15.95 14.43
C ASP A 108 -2.61 14.70 13.90
N LEU A 109 -3.19 13.51 14.08
CA LEU A 109 -2.55 12.26 13.68
C LEU A 109 -3.53 11.37 12.94
N ILE A 110 -3.14 10.89 11.77
CA ILE A 110 -3.77 9.73 11.14
C ILE A 110 -2.66 8.74 10.84
N ARG A 111 -2.78 7.52 11.36
CA ARG A 111 -1.82 6.46 11.13
C ARG A 111 -2.53 5.16 10.80
N ILE A 112 -2.03 4.50 9.78
CA ILE A 112 -2.35 3.12 9.43
C ILE A 112 -1.03 2.37 9.50
N SER A 113 -0.88 1.47 10.47
CA SER A 113 0.24 0.56 10.54
C SER A 113 -0.23 -0.87 10.27
N ASP A 114 0.72 -1.72 9.90
CA ASP A 114 0.48 -3.16 9.77
C ASP A 114 -0.70 -3.48 8.84
N LEU A 115 -0.94 -2.61 7.84
CA LEU A 115 -1.91 -2.93 6.81
C LEU A 115 -1.31 -4.05 5.99
N ASP A 116 -2.05 -5.14 5.93
CA ASP A 116 -1.72 -6.34 5.18
C ASP A 116 -2.98 -6.81 4.48
N ILE A 117 -2.96 -6.79 3.16
CA ILE A 117 -4.08 -7.18 2.32
C ILE A 117 -3.59 -8.26 1.37
N GLU A 118 -4.29 -9.38 1.38
CA GLU A 118 -3.98 -10.53 0.54
C GLU A 118 -5.20 -10.92 -0.28
N GLY A 119 -4.93 -11.42 -1.47
CA GLY A 119 -5.87 -12.08 -2.35
C GLY A 119 -5.12 -13.03 -3.27
N ARG A 120 -5.84 -13.84 -4.04
CA ARG A 120 -5.29 -14.99 -4.78
C ARG A 120 -3.87 -14.83 -5.38
N GLN A 121 -3.60 -13.75 -6.10
CA GLN A 121 -2.27 -13.48 -6.68
C GLN A 121 -1.70 -12.13 -6.22
N PHE A 122 -2.32 -11.50 -5.24
CA PHE A 122 -2.07 -10.12 -4.88
C PHE A 122 -1.77 -9.98 -3.40
N GLU A 123 -0.80 -9.14 -3.07
CA GLU A 123 -0.43 -8.82 -1.71
C GLU A 123 -0.09 -7.34 -1.65
N VAL A 124 -0.62 -6.65 -0.66
CA VAL A 124 -0.31 -5.25 -0.37
C VAL A 124 0.00 -5.10 1.11
N LYS A 125 1.12 -4.45 1.39
CA LYS A 125 1.46 -3.99 2.73
C LYS A 125 1.63 -2.48 2.74
N LEU A 126 1.09 -1.79 3.73
CA LEU A 126 1.18 -0.34 3.85
C LEU A 126 1.44 0.07 5.30
N GLY A 127 2.43 0.94 5.46
CA GLY A 127 2.54 1.83 6.61
C GLY A 127 2.29 3.25 6.13
N TRP A 128 1.42 3.99 6.79
CA TRP A 128 1.13 5.39 6.48
C TRP A 128 0.91 6.18 7.76
N GLU A 129 1.55 7.34 7.86
CA GLU A 129 1.33 8.31 8.92
C GLU A 129 1.22 9.71 8.31
N ARG A 130 0.24 10.47 8.79
CA ARG A 130 0.14 11.90 8.56
C ARG A 130 0.05 12.62 9.90
N ARG A 131 0.94 13.58 10.11
CA ARG A 131 0.94 14.48 11.27
C ARG A 131 1.04 15.93 10.79
N GLY A 132 -0.02 16.71 10.99
CA GLY A 132 -0.18 17.99 10.32
C GLY A 132 -0.03 17.85 8.80
N ASP A 133 0.92 18.59 8.23
CA ASP A 133 1.26 18.55 6.81
C ASP A 133 2.32 17.51 6.45
N VAL A 134 2.95 16.87 7.45
CA VAL A 134 3.96 15.84 7.22
C VAL A 134 3.26 14.53 6.89
N ASN A 135 3.62 13.97 5.75
CA ASN A 135 3.04 12.73 5.24
C ASN A 135 4.16 11.73 4.95
N GLN A 136 4.10 10.57 5.61
CA GLN A 136 5.07 9.49 5.43
C GLN A 136 4.34 8.20 5.09
N ALA A 137 4.82 7.47 4.10
CA ALA A 137 4.26 6.17 3.73
C ALA A 137 5.33 5.23 3.18
N SER A 138 5.17 3.95 3.48
CA SER A 138 5.82 2.85 2.78
C SER A 138 4.74 1.91 2.26
N LEU A 139 4.81 1.56 0.99
CA LEU A 139 3.90 0.64 0.35
C LEU A 139 4.72 -0.48 -0.29
N PHE A 140 4.27 -1.71 -0.11
CA PHE A 140 4.68 -2.86 -0.90
C PHE A 140 3.44 -3.41 -1.61
N ALA A 141 3.56 -3.71 -2.90
CA ALA A 141 2.54 -4.36 -3.68
C ALA A 141 3.16 -5.48 -4.51
N ARG A 142 2.49 -6.63 -4.59
CA ARG A 142 2.90 -7.77 -5.40
C ARG A 142 1.70 -8.29 -6.18
N TYR A 143 1.94 -8.64 -7.44
CA TYR A 143 1.01 -9.38 -8.28
C TYR A 143 1.74 -10.52 -9.00
N GLY A 144 1.47 -11.75 -8.62
CA GLY A 144 2.21 -12.92 -9.12
C GLY A 144 3.71 -12.78 -8.82
N MET A 145 4.52 -12.71 -9.88
CA MET A 145 5.98 -12.52 -9.82
C MET A 145 6.42 -11.05 -9.80
N PHE A 146 5.52 -10.11 -10.09
CA PHE A 146 5.86 -8.69 -10.11
C PHE A 146 5.69 -8.09 -8.73
N SER A 147 6.65 -7.25 -8.32
CA SER A 147 6.58 -6.52 -7.06
C SER A 147 7.02 -5.07 -7.24
N MET A 148 6.47 -4.20 -6.41
CA MET A 148 6.84 -2.79 -6.35
C MET A 148 6.80 -2.31 -4.90
N GLY A 149 7.80 -1.54 -4.52
CA GLY A 149 7.86 -0.75 -3.30
C GLY A 149 7.70 0.73 -3.64
N MET A 150 7.02 1.49 -2.80
CA MET A 150 6.92 2.94 -2.93
C MET A 150 7.10 3.61 -1.58
N GLY A 151 8.01 4.58 -1.52
CA GLY A 151 8.26 5.41 -0.36
C GLY A 151 7.72 6.82 -0.55
N VAL A 152 7.19 7.38 0.52
CA VAL A 152 6.73 8.76 0.63
C VAL A 152 7.36 9.33 1.89
N ASP A 153 8.19 10.34 1.76
CA ASP A 153 8.80 11.07 2.87
C ASP A 153 8.61 12.57 2.62
N GLY A 154 7.51 13.15 3.12
CA GLY A 154 7.16 14.55 2.84
C GLY A 154 6.88 14.77 1.34
N PRO A 155 7.64 15.62 0.62
CA PRO A 155 7.51 15.80 -0.82
C PRO A 155 8.15 14.66 -1.63
N ASP A 156 9.09 13.91 -1.04
CA ASP A 156 9.92 12.97 -1.78
C ASP A 156 9.20 11.65 -2.04
N ARG A 157 9.43 11.09 -3.23
CA ARG A 157 8.78 9.86 -3.70
C ARG A 157 9.83 8.92 -4.28
N THR A 158 9.92 7.72 -3.74
CA THR A 158 10.84 6.68 -4.21
C THR A 158 10.06 5.47 -4.70
N ILE A 159 10.56 4.80 -5.74
CA ILE A 159 9.96 3.59 -6.30
C ILE A 159 11.05 2.53 -6.39
N HIS A 160 10.75 1.33 -5.90
CA HIS A 160 11.64 0.18 -5.88
C HIS A 160 10.98 -0.98 -6.62
N LEU A 161 11.59 -1.47 -7.70
CA LEU A 161 11.07 -2.63 -8.46
C LEU A 161 11.86 -3.91 -8.17
N LEU A 162 13.13 -3.75 -7.77
CA LEU A 162 14.02 -4.84 -7.36
C LEU A 162 14.06 -4.90 -5.84
N ASN A 163 14.03 -6.11 -5.29
CA ASN A 163 14.05 -6.36 -3.84
C ASN A 163 13.05 -5.48 -3.06
N ALA A 164 11.87 -5.28 -3.66
CA ALA A 164 10.85 -4.38 -3.12
C ALA A 164 10.35 -4.83 -1.74
N ARG A 165 10.33 -6.14 -1.50
CA ARG A 165 9.92 -6.73 -0.22
C ARG A 165 10.95 -6.41 0.87
N GLU A 166 12.22 -6.62 0.57
CA GLU A 166 13.34 -6.36 1.49
C GLU A 166 13.43 -4.88 1.81
N TRP A 167 13.28 -4.02 0.79
CA TRP A 167 13.23 -2.57 0.97
C TRP A 167 12.09 -2.16 1.90
N TYR A 168 10.88 -2.68 1.69
CA TYR A 168 9.73 -2.38 2.54
C TYR A 168 9.97 -2.85 3.98
N GLY A 169 10.44 -4.09 4.15
CA GLY A 169 10.73 -4.68 5.46
C GLY A 169 11.77 -3.87 6.25
N GLY A 170 12.79 -3.34 5.57
CA GLY A 170 13.79 -2.44 6.18
C GLY A 170 13.21 -1.13 6.71
N ARG A 171 12.11 -0.63 6.12
CA ARG A 171 11.43 0.60 6.56
C ARG A 171 10.42 0.39 7.68
N THR A 172 9.75 -0.76 7.71
CA THR A 172 8.75 -1.07 8.76
C THR A 172 9.36 -1.73 9.99
N GLY A 173 10.56 -2.31 9.88
CA GLY A 173 11.34 -2.85 11.00
C GLY A 173 12.01 -1.79 11.88
N ALA A 174 12.00 -0.52 11.45
CA ALA A 174 12.38 0.60 12.29
C ALA A 174 11.19 0.99 13.18
N ALA A 175 11.35 0.86 14.49
CA ALA A 175 10.47 1.48 15.46
C ALA A 175 10.18 2.95 15.07
N PRO A 176 8.97 3.48 15.36
CA PRO A 176 8.57 4.81 14.92
C PRO A 176 9.58 5.85 15.41
N GLY A 177 10.35 6.44 14.48
CA GLY A 177 11.28 7.53 14.77
C GLY A 177 12.74 7.35 14.34
N VAL A 178 13.17 6.23 13.73
CA VAL A 178 14.55 6.10 13.25
C VAL A 178 14.64 6.35 11.75
N ILE A 179 15.10 7.55 11.39
CA ILE A 179 15.60 7.88 10.06
C ILE A 179 16.90 7.11 9.87
N LEU A 180 16.90 6.08 9.01
CA LEU A 180 18.15 5.63 8.39
C LEU A 180 18.35 6.48 7.12
N PRO A 181 19.45 7.23 7.00
CA PRO A 181 19.78 7.87 5.73
C PRO A 181 20.07 6.73 4.73
N VAL A 182 19.15 6.51 3.80
CA VAL A 182 19.45 5.70 2.62
C VAL A 182 20.34 6.57 1.75
N GLU A 183 21.60 6.15 1.63
CA GLU A 183 22.57 6.68 0.69
C GLU A 183 21.92 6.71 -0.70
N GLU A 184 21.55 7.92 -1.15
CA GLU A 184 21.05 8.12 -2.51
C GLU A 184 22.14 7.66 -3.46
N ILE A 185 21.90 6.60 -4.24
CA ILE A 185 22.68 6.40 -5.45
C ILE A 185 22.24 7.52 -6.39
N PRO A 186 23.07 8.56 -6.63
CA PRO A 186 22.64 9.67 -7.46
C PRO A 186 22.37 9.14 -8.87
N PRO A 187 21.37 9.70 -9.57
CA PRO A 187 21.11 9.30 -10.94
C PRO A 187 22.37 9.57 -11.78
N LEU A 188 22.94 8.51 -12.36
CA LEU A 188 24.13 8.58 -13.21
C LEU A 188 24.04 9.77 -14.15
N THR A 189 25.01 10.68 -14.03
CA THR A 189 25.08 11.89 -14.83
C THR A 189 25.20 11.52 -16.31
N ARG A 190 24.86 12.45 -17.21
CA ARG A 190 25.02 12.22 -18.67
C ARG A 190 26.46 11.83 -19.06
N LYS A 191 27.45 12.21 -18.25
CA LYS A 191 28.86 11.86 -18.46
C LYS A 191 29.12 10.41 -18.11
N GLU A 192 28.65 9.95 -16.95
CA GLU A 192 28.81 8.57 -16.47
C GLU A 192 28.03 7.57 -17.36
N ARG A 193 26.81 7.90 -17.79
CA ARG A 193 26.07 7.09 -18.78
C ARG A 193 26.81 6.94 -20.12
N ARG A 194 27.64 7.92 -20.48
CA ARG A 194 28.41 7.90 -21.72
C ARG A 194 29.69 7.06 -21.57
N GLU A 195 30.21 6.95 -20.34
CA GLU A 195 31.33 6.07 -20.01
C GLU A 195 30.87 4.61 -19.88
N GLU A 196 29.73 4.33 -19.25
CA GLU A 196 29.12 2.99 -19.25
C GLU A 196 28.81 2.49 -20.66
N ARG A 197 28.21 3.33 -21.51
CA ARG A 197 27.98 2.99 -22.93
C ARG A 197 29.27 2.77 -23.74
N LYS A 198 30.38 3.40 -23.34
CA LYS A 198 31.69 3.16 -23.96
C LYS A 198 32.28 1.83 -23.47
N GLN A 199 32.09 1.51 -22.20
CA GLN A 199 32.55 0.26 -21.59
C GLN A 199 31.77 -0.94 -22.12
N GLU A 200 30.43 -0.86 -22.20
CA GLU A 200 29.58 -1.88 -22.84
C GLU A 200 29.96 -2.11 -24.31
N LYS A 201 30.28 -1.06 -25.06
CA LYS A 201 30.76 -1.20 -26.45
C LYS A 201 32.13 -1.85 -26.53
N LYS A 202 33.00 -1.61 -25.56
CA LYS A 202 34.34 -2.21 -25.49
C LYS A 202 34.25 -3.71 -25.17
N ASP A 203 33.36 -4.07 -24.25
CA ASP A 203 33.11 -5.46 -23.85
C ASP A 203 32.35 -6.25 -24.95
N ALA A 204 31.44 -5.59 -25.69
CA ALA A 204 30.78 -6.18 -26.85
C ALA A 204 31.76 -6.42 -28.03
N SER A 205 32.77 -5.56 -28.18
CA SER A 205 33.81 -5.72 -29.21
C SER A 205 34.87 -6.77 -28.86
N ALA A 206 34.89 -7.28 -27.62
CA ALA A 206 35.81 -8.31 -27.16
C ALA A 206 35.21 -9.73 -27.24
N ARG A 207 33.96 -9.87 -27.71
CA ARG A 207 33.36 -11.18 -27.98
C ARG A 207 33.86 -11.70 -29.33
N PRO A 208 34.57 -12.84 -29.40
CA PRO A 208 34.98 -13.42 -30.68
C PRO A 208 33.75 -13.90 -31.47
N ASP A 209 33.82 -13.72 -32.79
CA ASP A 209 32.81 -14.12 -33.77
C ASP A 209 32.63 -15.65 -33.74
N PRO A 210 31.41 -16.22 -33.64
CA PRO A 210 31.19 -17.67 -33.58
C PRO A 210 31.47 -18.40 -34.90
N THR A 211 32.06 -17.75 -35.90
CA THR A 211 32.10 -18.23 -37.28
C THR A 211 33.52 -18.42 -37.81
N GLU A 212 34.36 -19.16 -37.09
CA GLU A 212 35.59 -19.74 -37.66
C GLU A 212 35.49 -21.28 -37.61
N PRO A 213 35.58 -21.98 -38.75
CA PRO A 213 35.57 -23.45 -38.75
C PRO A 213 36.89 -23.97 -38.20
N PRO A 214 36.90 -25.13 -37.51
CA PRO A 214 38.14 -25.69 -36.99
C PRO A 214 39.05 -26.12 -38.15
N GLY A 215 40.21 -25.47 -38.24
CA GLY A 215 41.30 -25.85 -39.12
C GLY A 215 41.91 -27.19 -38.70
N GLN A 216 42.28 -27.96 -39.72
CA GLN A 216 42.86 -29.32 -39.68
C GLN A 216 44.15 -29.43 -38.88
#